data_AF-A0A1I4FKF0-F1
#
_entry.id   AF-A0A1I4FKF0-F1
#
_cell.length_a   1.000
_cell.length_b   1.000
_cell.length_c   1.000
_cell.angle_alpha   90.00
_cell.angle_beta   90.00
_cell.angle_gamma   90.00
#
_symmetry.space_group_name_H-M   'P 1'
#
loop_
_entity.id
_entity.type
_entity.pdbx_description
1 polymer ?
#
loop_
_entity_poly.entity_id
_entity_poly.type
_entity_poly.pdbx_seq_one_letter_code
_entity_poly.pdbx_strand_id
1 'polypeptide(L)'
;MRGWANYFRHAVAKDVFNAIDSFAWRRVASWIFRKHSLLSRQEMRRRFCRPGTWRIVHDGIELTGAASVKVTRYRYRGHSIATPWTPTPAAATASG
;
A
#
# COMPACT_ATOMS: atom_id res chain seq x y z
N MET A 1 -1.32 -5.77 -3.94
CA MET A 1 -0.73 -4.71 -3.09
C MET A 1 -1.60 -4.31 -1.89
N ARG A 2 -2.90 -4.01 -2.06
CA ARG A 2 -3.74 -3.43 -0.98
C ARG A 2 -3.81 -4.27 0.32
N GLY A 3 -3.94 -5.60 0.24
CA GLY A 3 -4.01 -6.45 1.43
C GLY A 3 -2.72 -6.45 2.27
N TRP A 4 -1.56 -6.59 1.61
CA TRP A 4 -0.24 -6.59 2.26
C TRP A 4 0.12 -5.22 2.84
N ALA A 5 -0.15 -4.15 2.08
CA ALA A 5 0.07 -2.78 2.54
C ALA A 5 -0.86 -2.40 3.72
N ASN A 6 -2.08 -2.95 3.77
CA ASN A 6 -2.97 -2.77 4.92
C ASN A 6 -2.48 -3.50 6.18
N TYR A 7 -1.85 -4.66 6.04
CA TYR A 7 -1.25 -5.37 7.17
C TYR A 7 -0.11 -4.56 7.82
N PHE A 8 0.75 -3.98 6.98
CA PHE A 8 1.89 -3.17 7.40
C PHE A 8 1.57 -1.67 7.55
N ARG A 9 0.29 -1.27 7.61
CA ARG A 9 -0.18 0.12 7.80
C ARG A 9 0.46 0.83 9.00
N HIS A 10 0.89 0.07 10.00
CA HIS A 10 1.51 0.59 11.23
C HIS A 10 3.04 0.48 11.23
N ALA A 11 3.63 -0.20 10.25
CA ALA A 11 5.08 -0.26 10.11
C ALA A 11 5.62 1.11 9.67
N VAL A 12 6.72 1.56 10.29
CA VAL A 12 7.46 2.77 9.87
C VAL A 12 8.27 2.41 8.62
N ALA A 13 7.58 2.10 7.52
CA ALA A 13 8.16 1.54 6.30
C ALA A 13 7.76 2.33 5.06
N LYS A 14 7.45 3.63 5.22
CA LYS A 14 7.01 4.51 4.12
C LYS A 14 7.99 4.49 2.94
N ASP A 15 9.28 4.56 3.22
CA ASP A 15 10.32 4.57 2.19
C ASP A 15 10.42 3.22 1.46
N VAL A 16 10.22 2.12 2.20
CA VAL A 16 10.16 0.77 1.62
C VAL A 16 8.93 0.61 0.74
N PHE A 17 7.77 1.11 1.14
CA PHE A 17 6.57 1.10 0.29
C PHE A 17 6.76 1.92 -0.98
N ASN A 18 7.39 3.09 -0.90
CA ASN A 18 7.74 3.89 -2.08
C ASN A 18 8.71 3.17 -3.02
N ALA A 19 9.70 2.46 -2.46
CA ALA A 19 10.65 1.68 -3.24
C ALA A 19 9.97 0.50 -3.97
N ILE A 20 9.10 -0.22 -3.26
CA ILE A 20 8.30 -1.32 -3.82
C ILE A 20 7.37 -0.82 -4.94
N ASP A 21 6.75 0.35 -4.75
CA ASP A 21 5.89 0.96 -5.76
C ASP A 21 6.65 1.38 -7.00
N SER A 22 7.81 2.01 -6.81
CA SER A 22 8.68 2.40 -7.91
C SER A 22 9.14 1.16 -8.70
N PHE A 23 9.47 0.08 -8.00
CA PHE A 23 9.84 -1.20 -8.62
C PHE A 23 8.68 -1.82 -9.39
N ALA A 24 7.50 -1.92 -8.78
CA ALA A 24 6.30 -2.46 -9.42
C ALA A 24 5.89 -1.65 -10.65
N TRP A 25 5.90 -0.31 -10.55
CA TRP A 25 5.61 0.58 -11.67
C TRP A 25 6.59 0.35 -12.82
N ARG A 26 7.91 0.31 -12.55
CA ARG A 26 8.94 0.07 -13.58
C ARG A 26 8.73 -1.28 -14.27
N ARG A 27 8.36 -2.32 -13.52
CA ARG A 27 8.12 -3.67 -14.07
C ARG A 27 6.91 -3.69 -15.00
N VAL A 28 5.80 -3.07 -14.58
CA VAL A 28 4.57 -2.98 -15.39
C VAL A 28 4.80 -2.10 -16.63
N ALA A 29 5.42 -0.93 -16.48
CA ALA A 29 5.73 -0.04 -17.60
C ALA A 29 6.63 -0.72 -18.63
N SER A 30 7.67 -1.43 -18.18
CA SER A 30 8.58 -2.17 -19.07
C SER A 30 7.87 -3.33 -19.78
N TRP A 31 6.94 -4.01 -19.11
CA TRP A 31 6.13 -5.06 -19.74
C TRP A 31 5.20 -4.50 -20.82
N ILE A 32 4.52 -3.38 -20.56
CA ILE A 32 3.67 -2.70 -21.55
C ILE A 32 4.51 -2.26 -22.76
N PHE A 33 5.66 -1.64 -22.51
CA PHE A 33 6.57 -1.20 -23.57
C PHE A 33 7.12 -2.35 -24.41
N ARG A 34 7.39 -3.50 -23.79
CA ARG A 34 7.83 -4.70 -24.50
C ARG A 34 6.70 -5.36 -25.27
N LYS A 35 5.48 -5.40 -24.72
CA LYS A 35 4.28 -5.96 -25.36
C LYS A 35 3.87 -5.13 -26.58
N HIS A 36 4.06 -3.82 -26.52
CA HIS A 36 3.74 -2.87 -27.58
C HIS A 36 5.01 -2.23 -28.17
N SER A 37 6.02 -3.04 -28.49
CA SER A 37 7.32 -2.60 -29.00
C SER A 37 7.25 -1.82 -30.31
N LEU A 38 6.16 -1.96 -31.07
CA LEU A 38 5.91 -1.24 -32.32
C LEU A 38 5.33 0.17 -32.10
N LEU A 39 4.87 0.49 -30.89
CA LEU A 39 4.34 1.81 -30.55
C LEU A 39 5.45 2.70 -29.99
N SER A 40 5.41 3.99 -30.34
CA SER A 40 6.31 4.96 -29.72
C SER A 40 5.98 5.12 -28.24
N ARG A 41 6.96 5.53 -27.43
CA ARG A 41 6.73 5.84 -25.99
C ARG A 41 5.67 6.94 -25.80
N GLN A 42 5.56 7.87 -26.74
CA GLN A 42 4.56 8.93 -26.73
C GLN A 42 3.16 8.37 -26.96
N GLU A 43 3.02 7.44 -27.91
CA GLU A 43 1.74 6.77 -28.21
C GLU A 43 1.30 5.89 -27.03
N MET A 44 2.26 5.20 -26.40
CA MET A 44 1.97 4.44 -25.18
C MET A 44 1.59 5.34 -24.00
N ARG A 45 2.24 6.50 -23.84
CA ARG A 45 1.82 7.49 -22.85
C ARG A 45 0.42 8.03 -23.13
N ARG A 46 0.08 8.26 -24.41
CA ARG A 46 -1.26 8.74 -24.80
C ARG A 46 -2.35 7.70 -24.52
N ARG A 47 -2.04 6.41 -24.72
CA ARG A 47 -3.02 5.32 -24.62
C ARG A 47 -3.18 4.76 -23.22
N PHE A 48 -2.09 4.70 -22.46
CA PHE A 48 -2.03 4.00 -21.16
C PHE A 48 -1.73 4.91 -19.99
N CYS A 49 -1.41 6.20 -20.18
CA CYS A 49 -1.14 7.11 -19.08
C CYS A 49 -2.14 8.27 -19.06
N ARG A 50 -2.41 8.80 -17.88
CA ARG A 50 -3.16 10.05 -17.75
C ARG A 50 -2.40 11.20 -18.43
N PRO A 51 -3.07 12.07 -19.20
CA PRO A 51 -2.44 13.24 -19.81
C PRO A 51 -1.63 14.05 -18.79
N GLY A 52 -0.39 14.42 -19.16
CA GLY A 52 0.51 15.19 -18.29
C GLY A 52 1.18 14.40 -17.15
N THR A 53 0.92 13.09 -17.01
CA THR A 53 1.56 12.27 -15.97
C THR A 53 2.03 10.91 -16.51
N TRP A 54 2.84 10.21 -15.72
CA TRP A 54 3.26 8.83 -15.97
C TRP A 54 2.44 7.80 -15.18
N ARG A 55 1.23 8.18 -14.75
CA ARG A 55 0.34 7.26 -14.04
C ARG A 55 -0.37 6.36 -15.04
N ILE A 56 -0.13 5.06 -14.91
CA ILE A 56 -0.71 4.04 -15.78
C ILE A 56 -2.20 3.90 -15.44
N VAL A 57 -3.05 4.16 -16.42
CA VAL A 57 -4.50 4.00 -16.35
C VAL A 57 -4.94 3.20 -17.56
N HIS A 58 -5.62 2.09 -17.33
CA HIS A 58 -6.17 1.23 -18.39
C HIS A 58 -7.57 0.79 -17.98
N ASP A 59 -8.55 0.91 -18.89
CA ASP A 59 -9.96 0.56 -18.66
C ASP A 59 -10.55 1.12 -17.36
N GLY A 60 -10.20 2.38 -17.03
CA GLY A 60 -10.66 3.04 -15.80
C GLY A 60 -9.96 2.58 -14.52
N ILE A 61 -9.03 1.62 -14.60
CA ILE A 61 -8.23 1.15 -13.46
C ILE A 61 -6.88 1.85 -13.48
N GLU A 62 -6.64 2.65 -12.44
CA GLU A 62 -5.34 3.28 -12.19
C GLU A 62 -4.45 2.31 -11.40
N LEU A 63 -3.19 2.18 -11.83
CA LEU A 63 -2.18 1.43 -11.09
C LEU A 63 -1.83 2.19 -9.80
N THR A 64 -2.65 2.00 -8.77
CA THR A 64 -2.36 2.48 -7.41
C THR A 64 -1.43 1.50 -6.72
N GLY A 65 -0.18 1.92 -6.49
CA GLY A 65 0.78 1.14 -5.73
C GLY A 65 0.46 1.07 -4.23
N ALA A 66 1.20 0.24 -3.50
CA ALA A 66 1.15 0.08 -2.05
C ALA A 66 1.38 1.39 -1.27
N ALA A 67 2.13 2.36 -1.79
CA ALA A 67 2.33 3.68 -1.19
C ALA A 67 1.05 4.54 -1.18
N SER A 68 0.02 4.16 -1.94
CA SER A 68 -1.31 4.76 -1.81
C SER A 68 -1.98 4.40 -0.48
N VAL A 69 -1.51 3.37 0.23
CA VAL A 69 -2.02 3.03 1.56
C VAL A 69 -1.45 4.00 2.59
N LYS A 70 -2.34 4.74 3.24
CA LYS A 70 -1.98 5.70 4.29
C LYS A 70 -1.38 4.97 5.49
N VAL A 71 -0.05 5.01 5.60
CA VAL A 71 0.68 4.54 6.78
C VAL A 71 0.29 5.44 7.97
N THR A 72 -0.33 4.85 8.99
CA THR A 72 -0.73 5.56 10.21
C THR A 72 0.26 5.19 11.30
N ARG A 73 1.10 6.15 11.73
CA ARG A 73 2.05 5.92 12.83
C ARG A 73 1.29 5.43 14.06
N TYR A 74 1.80 4.35 14.65
CA TYR A 74 1.30 3.86 15.92
C TYR A 74 1.49 4.95 16.98
N ARG A 75 0.38 5.42 17.56
CA ARG A 75 0.43 6.32 18.72
C ARG A 75 0.65 5.45 19.94
N TYR A 76 1.70 5.73 20.70
CA TYR A 76 1.95 5.07 21.98
C TYR A 76 0.69 5.11 22.84
N ARG A 77 0.16 3.94 23.20
CA ARG A 77 -1.05 3.77 24.03
C ARG A 77 -0.74 3.36 25.47
N GLY A 78 0.50 3.53 25.93
CA GLY A 78 0.90 3.12 27.28
C GLY A 78 0.63 1.63 27.54
N HIS A 79 0.44 1.28 28.81
CA HIS A 79 0.09 -0.07 29.26
C HIS A 79 -1.39 -0.43 29.02
N SER A 80 -2.14 0.38 28.26
CA SER A 80 -3.59 0.21 28.03
C SER A 80 -3.96 -0.86 27.00
N ILE A 81 -2.97 -1.53 26.40
CA ILE A 81 -3.20 -2.56 25.39
C ILE A 81 -3.29 -3.89 26.12
N ALA A 82 -4.50 -4.41 26.28
CA ALA A 82 -4.68 -5.76 26.77
C ALA A 82 -3.94 -6.73 25.82
N THR A 83 -2.97 -7.46 26.34
CA THR A 83 -2.36 -8.54 25.58
C THR A 83 -3.34 -9.71 25.54
N PRO A 84 -3.40 -10.48 24.45
CA PRO A 84 -4.37 -11.58 24.30
C PRO A 84 -4.19 -12.72 25.32
N TRP A 85 -3.15 -12.66 26.14
CA TRP A 85 -2.82 -13.64 27.18
C TRP A 85 -3.04 -13.09 28.59
N THR A 86 -3.58 -11.89 28.76
CA THR A 86 -3.88 -11.34 30.09
C THR A 86 -5.21 -11.93 30.57
N PRO A 87 -5.22 -12.84 31.56
CA PRO A 87 -6.47 -13.34 32.13
C PRO A 87 -7.23 -12.16 32.74
N THR A 88 -8.53 -12.06 32.43
CA THR A 88 -9.43 -11.12 33.12
C THR A 88 -9.36 -11.43 34.62
N PRO A 89 -8.97 -10.46 35.47
CA PRO A 89 -8.96 -10.70 36.91
C PRO A 89 -10.39 -11.03 37.32
N ALA A 90 -10.55 -12.15 38.04
CA ALA A 90 -11.85 -12.56 38.55
C ALA A 90 -12.43 -11.41 39.40
N ALA A 91 -13.67 -11.03 39.11
CA ALA A 91 -14.36 -10.00 39.88
C ALA A 91 -14.36 -10.44 41.35
N ALA A 92 -13.77 -9.62 42.21
CA ALA A 92 -13.80 -9.87 43.64
C ALA A 92 -15.27 -9.85 44.09
N THR A 93 -15.81 -11.02 44.45
CA THR A 93 -17.05 -11.12 45.19
C THR A 93 -16.84 -10.41 46.52
N ALA A 94 -17.41 -9.21 46.64
CA ALA A 94 -17.58 -8.54 47.92
C ALA A 94 -18.52 -9.41 48.76
N SER A 95 -17.96 -10.15 49.71
CA SER A 95 -18.71 -10.76 50.80
C SER A 95 -19.06 -9.65 51.80
N GLY A 96 -20.34 -9.27 51.81
CA GLY A 96 -20.96 -8.59 52.95
C GLY A 96 -21.38 -9.58 54.03
#